data_AF-A0A936JVH1-F1
#
_entry.id   AF-A0A936JVH1-F1
#
_cell.length_a   1.000
_cell.length_b   1.000
_cell.length_c   1.000
_cell.angle_alpha   90.00
_cell.angle_beta   90.00
_cell.angle_gamma   90.00
#
_symmetry.space_group_name_H-M   'P 1'
#
loop_
_entity.id
_entity.type
_entity.pdbx_description
1 polymer ?
#
loop_
_entity_poly.entity_id
_entity_poly.type
_entity_poly.pdbx_seq_one_letter_code
_entity_poly.pdbx_strand_id
1 'polypeptide(L)'
;MKTSNTAERLLASIDWSILRALGGDGESVQHALHELLASESADAAERAYWGVENHAFVQGELFEVSEACSSVLIASLVDPREKWVRVAVLDLMFQILSGYPSTSPGTPSDIVQRCHRVVREGLWLLYREAICGERDAAFDVLEQLGEAEKARRLLSIAGATSN
;
A
#
# COMPACT_ATOMS: atom_id res chain seq x y z
N MET A 1 -2.42 -23.43 -14.78
CA MET A 1 -2.84 -22.03 -14.59
C MET A 1 -2.44 -21.66 -13.17
N LYS A 2 -1.41 -20.84 -12.94
CA LYS A 2 -1.14 -20.32 -11.59
C LYS A 2 -2.37 -19.50 -11.18
N THR A 3 -2.99 -19.82 -10.05
CA THR A 3 -4.10 -19.03 -9.53
C THR A 3 -3.57 -17.62 -9.30
N SER A 4 -4.09 -16.63 -10.04
CA SER A 4 -3.71 -15.23 -9.82
C SER A 4 -4.12 -14.84 -8.40
N ASN A 5 -3.17 -14.27 -7.66
CA ASN A 5 -3.33 -13.77 -6.30
C ASN A 5 -4.35 -12.62 -6.27
N THR A 6 -4.84 -12.28 -5.07
CA THR A 6 -5.94 -11.33 -4.85
C THR A 6 -5.64 -9.94 -5.40
N ALA A 7 -4.44 -9.41 -5.16
CA ALA A 7 -4.06 -8.08 -5.63
C ALA A 7 -3.95 -8.00 -7.15
N GLU A 8 -3.42 -9.02 -7.81
CA GLU A 8 -3.26 -9.07 -9.26
C GLU A 8 -4.62 -9.10 -9.96
N ARG A 9 -5.62 -9.78 -9.36
CA ARG A 9 -7.01 -9.74 -9.85
C ARG A 9 -7.62 -8.35 -9.69
N LEU A 10 -7.41 -7.71 -8.54
CA LEU A 10 -7.89 -6.35 -8.30
C LEU A 10 -7.23 -5.36 -9.26
N LEU A 11 -5.90 -5.42 -9.40
CA LEU A 11 -5.09 -4.62 -10.31
C LEU A 11 -5.60 -4.71 -11.76
N ALA A 12 -5.97 -5.91 -12.21
CA ALA A 12 -6.51 -6.14 -13.55
C ALA A 12 -7.98 -5.72 -13.72
N SER A 13 -8.72 -5.54 -12.62
CA SER A 13 -10.15 -5.18 -12.67
C SER A 13 -10.43 -3.68 -12.71
N ILE A 14 -9.44 -2.87 -12.32
CA ILE A 14 -9.54 -1.41 -12.30
C ILE A 14 -9.22 -0.89 -13.70
N ASP A 15 -10.02 0.06 -14.20
CA ASP A 15 -9.68 0.83 -15.38
C ASP A 15 -8.74 1.97 -14.96
N TRP A 16 -7.45 1.82 -15.26
CA TRP A 16 -6.41 2.78 -14.84
C TRP A 16 -6.34 4.00 -15.77
N SER A 17 -6.82 3.87 -17.00
CA SER A 17 -6.79 4.95 -18.01
C SER A 17 -7.66 6.16 -17.63
N ILE A 18 -8.64 5.95 -16.74
CA ILE A 18 -9.54 7.01 -16.25
C ILE A 18 -9.04 7.70 -14.98
N LEU A 19 -8.00 7.17 -14.35
CA LEU A 19 -7.45 7.70 -13.10
C LEU A 19 -6.30 8.65 -13.39
N ARG A 20 -6.29 9.84 -12.80
CA ARG A 20 -5.18 10.78 -13.00
C ARG A 20 -3.98 10.44 -12.11
N ALA A 21 -2.80 10.44 -12.72
CA ALA A 21 -1.51 10.33 -12.06
C ALA A 21 -0.64 11.54 -12.42
N LEU A 22 0.55 11.67 -11.80
CA LEU A 22 1.52 12.65 -12.28
C LEU A 22 1.95 12.30 -13.72
N GLY A 23 1.85 13.27 -14.62
CA GLY A 23 2.32 13.12 -16.00
C GLY A 23 1.39 12.35 -16.94
N GLY A 24 0.19 11.95 -16.50
CA GLY A 24 -0.76 11.24 -17.37
C GLY A 24 -1.89 10.55 -16.62
N ASP A 25 -2.26 9.37 -17.12
CA ASP A 25 -3.22 8.47 -16.50
C ASP A 25 -2.52 7.46 -15.56
N GLY A 26 -3.31 6.54 -15.00
CA GLY A 26 -2.86 5.57 -14.02
C GLY A 26 -2.12 4.36 -14.61
N GLU A 27 -1.95 4.23 -15.93
CA GLU A 27 -1.37 3.00 -16.52
C GLU A 27 0.09 2.78 -16.08
N SER A 28 0.88 3.84 -15.93
CA SER A 28 2.24 3.76 -15.39
C SER A 28 2.26 3.23 -13.95
N VAL A 29 1.29 3.63 -13.13
CA VAL A 29 1.13 3.13 -11.76
C VAL A 29 0.71 1.66 -11.77
N GLN A 30 -0.21 1.28 -12.66
CA GLN A 30 -0.62 -0.11 -12.83
C GLN A 30 0.58 -1.01 -13.16
N HIS A 31 1.40 -0.57 -14.11
CA HIS A 31 2.59 -1.29 -14.54
C HIS A 31 3.58 -1.45 -13.40
N ALA A 32 3.89 -0.35 -12.70
CA ALA A 32 4.81 -0.37 -11.56
C ALA A 32 4.31 -1.26 -10.41
N LEU A 33 3.00 -1.24 -10.12
CA LEU A 33 2.40 -2.17 -9.16
C LEU A 33 2.54 -3.62 -9.60
N HIS A 34 2.29 -3.93 -10.88
CA HIS A 34 2.48 -5.29 -11.39
C HIS A 34 3.94 -5.74 -11.22
N GLU A 35 4.90 -4.90 -11.58
CA GLU A 35 6.34 -5.20 -11.41
C GLU A 35 6.72 -5.39 -9.94
N LEU A 36 6.20 -4.54 -9.04
CA LEU A 36 6.44 -4.65 -7.61
C LEU A 36 5.94 -5.99 -7.07
N LEU A 37 4.70 -6.35 -7.41
CA LEU A 37 4.06 -7.58 -6.94
C LEU A 37 4.72 -8.85 -7.48
N ALA A 38 5.33 -8.78 -8.67
CA ALA A 38 6.03 -9.88 -9.33
C ALA A 38 7.55 -9.88 -9.07
N SER A 39 8.07 -8.95 -8.26
CA SER A 39 9.52 -8.77 -8.09
C SER A 39 10.20 -9.98 -7.45
N GLU A 40 11.25 -10.48 -8.09
CA GLU A 40 12.05 -11.64 -7.64
C GLU A 40 13.30 -11.23 -6.84
N SER A 41 13.53 -9.92 -6.64
CA SER A 41 14.64 -9.40 -5.85
C SER A 41 14.32 -8.05 -5.20
N ALA A 42 15.11 -7.69 -4.19
CA ALA A 42 15.01 -6.39 -3.53
C ALA A 42 15.23 -5.23 -4.51
N ASP A 43 16.25 -5.30 -5.37
CA ASP A 43 16.52 -4.25 -6.36
C ASP A 43 15.38 -4.09 -7.38
N ALA A 44 14.71 -5.20 -7.75
CA ALA A 44 13.54 -5.14 -8.64
C ALA A 44 12.36 -4.46 -7.94
N ALA A 45 12.10 -4.82 -6.69
CA ALA A 45 11.05 -4.19 -5.89
C ALA A 45 11.31 -2.70 -5.64
N GLU A 46 12.57 -2.32 -5.41
CA GLU A 46 12.95 -0.91 -5.25
C GLU A 46 12.71 -0.10 -6.54
N ARG A 47 13.09 -0.62 -7.71
CA ARG A 47 12.80 0.06 -8.98
C ARG A 47 11.30 0.24 -9.20
N ALA A 48 10.52 -0.81 -8.92
CA ALA A 48 9.07 -0.76 -9.05
C ALA A 48 8.42 0.17 -8.02
N TYR A 49 8.93 0.21 -6.79
CA TYR A 49 8.55 1.17 -5.75
C TYR A 49 8.68 2.60 -6.27
N TRP A 50 9.82 2.95 -6.88
CA TRP A 50 10.04 4.27 -7.46
C TRP A 50 9.14 4.54 -8.68
N GLY A 51 8.65 3.51 -9.36
CA GLY A 51 7.64 3.67 -10.40
C GLY A 51 6.25 4.03 -9.85
N VAL A 52 5.92 3.59 -8.63
CA VAL A 52 4.64 3.85 -7.95
C VAL A 52 4.63 5.21 -7.24
N GLU A 53 5.66 5.51 -6.44
CA GLU A 53 6.04 6.92 -6.16
C GLU A 53 6.35 7.59 -7.52
N ASN A 54 6.80 8.82 -7.70
CA ASN A 54 6.94 9.46 -9.03
C ASN A 54 5.66 9.59 -9.91
N HIS A 55 4.60 8.78 -9.73
CA HIS A 55 3.36 8.82 -10.51
C HIS A 55 2.12 8.84 -9.61
N ALA A 56 2.00 7.90 -8.67
CA ALA A 56 0.84 7.88 -7.77
C ALA A 56 0.92 8.95 -6.70
N PHE A 57 2.13 9.25 -6.25
CA PHE A 57 2.44 10.37 -5.37
C PHE A 57 3.92 10.76 -5.53
N VAL A 58 4.26 12.02 -5.25
CA VAL A 58 5.64 12.51 -5.30
C VAL A 58 5.90 13.39 -4.09
N GLN A 59 6.91 13.05 -3.27
CA GLN A 59 7.26 13.83 -2.08
C GLN A 59 6.03 14.10 -1.16
N GLY A 60 5.17 13.08 -1.03
CA GLY A 60 3.93 13.14 -0.26
C GLY A 60 2.74 13.80 -0.98
N GLU A 61 2.91 14.41 -2.15
CA GLU A 61 1.81 14.97 -2.93
C GLU A 61 1.04 13.86 -3.66
N LEU A 62 -0.22 13.64 -3.28
CA LEU A 62 -1.08 12.54 -3.75
C LEU A 62 -1.91 12.93 -4.97
N PHE A 63 -2.03 12.02 -5.94
CA PHE A 63 -2.89 12.16 -7.12
C PHE A 63 -4.14 11.28 -7.00
N GLU A 64 -5.10 11.44 -7.90
CA GLU A 64 -6.37 10.68 -7.89
C GLU A 64 -6.14 9.16 -7.85
N VAL A 65 -5.13 8.66 -8.58
CA VAL A 65 -4.77 7.24 -8.64
C VAL A 65 -4.31 6.65 -7.30
N SER A 66 -3.92 7.46 -6.30
CA SER A 66 -3.44 6.96 -5.00
C SER A 66 -4.46 6.10 -4.25
N GLU A 67 -5.76 6.35 -4.45
CA GLU A 67 -6.84 5.55 -3.84
C GLU A 67 -6.89 4.12 -4.42
N ALA A 68 -6.81 3.99 -5.74
CA ALA A 68 -6.75 2.70 -6.42
C ALA A 68 -5.44 1.96 -6.07
N CYS A 69 -4.32 2.69 -6.02
CA CYS A 69 -3.03 2.17 -5.57
C CYS A 69 -3.14 1.58 -4.15
N SER A 70 -3.72 2.33 -3.20
CA SER A 70 -3.93 1.88 -1.82
C SER A 70 -4.74 0.58 -1.74
N SER A 71 -5.74 0.44 -2.62
CA SER A 71 -6.59 -0.77 -2.69
C SER A 71 -5.79 -2.00 -3.09
N VAL A 72 -4.91 -1.87 -4.08
CA VAL A 72 -4.03 -2.97 -4.52
C VAL A 72 -2.99 -3.30 -3.45
N LEU A 73 -2.37 -2.29 -2.83
CA LEU A 73 -1.36 -2.47 -1.80
C LEU A 73 -1.92 -3.26 -0.59
N ILE A 74 -3.08 -2.88 -0.06
CA ILE A 74 -3.68 -3.62 1.06
C ILE A 74 -4.12 -5.03 0.66
N ALA A 75 -4.70 -5.20 -0.55
CA ALA A 75 -5.06 -6.51 -1.08
C ALA A 75 -3.84 -7.42 -1.28
N SER A 76 -2.65 -6.85 -1.50
CA SER A 76 -1.43 -7.63 -1.74
C SER A 76 -0.96 -8.41 -0.52
N LEU A 77 -1.38 -7.96 0.68
CA LEU A 77 -1.13 -8.66 1.93
C LEU A 77 -2.05 -9.88 2.12
N VAL A 78 -3.09 -10.10 1.31
CA VAL A 78 -3.95 -11.28 1.48
C VAL A 78 -3.16 -12.57 1.28
N ASP A 79 -2.34 -12.62 0.23
CA ASP A 79 -1.57 -13.79 -0.18
C ASP A 79 -0.10 -13.69 0.27
N PRO A 80 0.61 -14.82 0.48
CA PRO A 80 2.02 -14.81 0.81
C PRO A 80 2.87 -14.10 -0.24
N ARG A 81 3.80 -13.27 0.22
CA ARG A 81 4.72 -12.47 -0.61
C ARG A 81 6.14 -12.57 -0.07
N GLU A 82 7.11 -12.37 -0.96
CA GLU A 82 8.51 -12.23 -0.58
C GLU A 82 8.72 -11.02 0.34
N LYS A 83 9.73 -11.10 1.21
CA LYS A 83 10.00 -10.07 2.23
C LYS A 83 10.15 -8.68 1.61
N TRP A 84 10.92 -8.55 0.54
CA TRP A 84 11.16 -7.25 -0.11
C TRP A 84 9.88 -6.63 -0.67
N VAL A 85 8.96 -7.43 -1.19
CA VAL A 85 7.66 -6.95 -1.68
C VAL A 85 6.81 -6.44 -0.51
N ARG A 86 6.75 -7.20 0.60
CA ARG A 86 5.97 -6.79 1.78
C ARG A 86 6.48 -5.47 2.37
N VAL A 87 7.79 -5.31 2.50
CA VAL A 87 8.40 -4.08 3.02
C VAL A 87 8.05 -2.90 2.12
N ALA A 88 8.26 -3.01 0.81
CA ALA A 88 7.94 -1.94 -0.14
C ALA A 88 6.44 -1.60 -0.16
N VAL A 89 5.56 -2.60 -0.06
CA VAL A 89 4.11 -2.40 0.02
C VAL A 89 3.72 -1.62 1.28
N LEU A 90 4.27 -1.98 2.44
CA LEU A 90 3.99 -1.31 3.71
C LEU A 90 4.54 0.12 3.73
N ASP A 91 5.74 0.34 3.19
CA ASP A 91 6.33 1.67 3.08
C ASP A 91 5.53 2.57 2.13
N LEU A 92 5.13 2.09 0.94
CA LEU A 92 4.24 2.83 0.03
C LEU A 92 2.92 3.22 0.72
N MET A 93 2.31 2.30 1.48
CA MET A 93 1.11 2.61 2.26
C MET A 93 1.40 3.70 3.30
N PHE A 94 2.51 3.62 4.03
CA PHE A 94 2.90 4.63 5.00
C PHE A 94 3.08 6.01 4.34
N GLN A 95 3.80 6.09 3.22
CA GLN A 95 3.99 7.34 2.47
C GLN A 95 2.66 7.93 2.01
N ILE A 96 1.78 7.09 1.45
CA ILE A 96 0.46 7.52 0.97
C ILE A 96 -0.39 8.08 2.12
N LEU A 97 -0.45 7.38 3.25
CA LEU A 97 -1.28 7.77 4.39
C LEU A 97 -0.74 9.00 5.13
N SER A 98 0.56 9.29 4.99
CA SER A 98 1.23 10.47 5.54
C SER A 98 1.23 11.67 4.59
N GLY A 99 0.74 11.49 3.36
CA GLY A 99 0.77 12.51 2.31
C GLY A 99 -0.29 13.60 2.44
N TYR A 100 -0.38 14.42 1.41
CA TYR A 100 -1.34 15.52 1.27
C TYR A 100 -1.89 15.58 -0.17
N PRO A 101 -3.11 16.12 -0.39
CA PRO A 101 -3.70 16.18 -1.73
C PRO A 101 -2.87 17.08 -2.66
N SER A 102 -2.69 16.65 -3.91
CA SER A 102 -2.17 17.51 -4.98
C SER A 102 -3.09 18.70 -5.24
N THR A 103 -2.48 19.81 -5.63
CA THR A 103 -3.20 20.99 -6.14
C THR A 103 -3.59 20.86 -7.61
N SER A 104 -3.21 19.76 -8.27
CA SER A 104 -3.53 19.47 -9.66
C SER A 104 -5.04 19.37 -9.89
N PRO A 105 -5.56 19.92 -11.01
CA PRO A 105 -6.98 19.83 -11.32
C PRO A 105 -7.47 18.38 -11.37
N GLY A 106 -8.55 18.10 -10.66
CA GLY A 106 -9.19 16.78 -10.65
C GLY A 106 -8.78 15.87 -9.50
N THR A 107 -7.75 16.22 -8.72
CA THR A 107 -7.44 15.50 -7.47
C THR A 107 -8.48 15.86 -6.40
N PRO A 108 -9.17 14.87 -5.79
CA PRO A 108 -10.09 15.14 -4.68
C PRO A 108 -9.35 15.72 -3.46
N SER A 109 -9.91 16.76 -2.85
CA SER A 109 -9.33 17.36 -1.65
C SER A 109 -9.28 16.41 -0.44
N ASP A 110 -10.14 15.39 -0.43
CA ASP A 110 -10.22 14.36 0.61
C ASP A 110 -9.49 13.06 0.23
N ILE A 111 -8.60 13.09 -0.77
CA ILE A 111 -7.91 11.87 -1.28
C ILE A 111 -7.17 11.12 -0.16
N VAL A 112 -6.56 11.82 0.79
CA VAL A 112 -5.90 11.20 1.96
C VAL A 112 -6.93 10.39 2.76
N GLN A 113 -8.10 10.98 3.06
CA GLN A 113 -9.15 10.28 3.80
C GLN A 113 -9.73 9.10 3.00
N ARG A 114 -9.77 9.19 1.66
CA ARG A 114 -10.15 8.06 0.80
C ARG A 114 -9.16 6.91 0.93
N CYS A 115 -7.85 7.17 0.82
CA CYS A 115 -6.81 6.16 1.03
C CYS A 115 -6.89 5.54 2.43
N HIS A 116 -7.07 6.36 3.47
CA HIS A 116 -7.27 5.87 4.84
C HIS A 116 -8.46 4.91 4.96
N ARG A 117 -9.61 5.23 4.34
CA ARG A 117 -10.79 4.34 4.37
C ARG A 117 -10.49 3.00 3.71
N VAL A 118 -9.88 3.02 2.52
CA VAL A 118 -9.52 1.81 1.78
C VAL A 118 -8.57 0.92 2.59
N VAL A 119 -7.47 1.47 3.12
CA VAL A 119 -6.50 0.67 3.88
C VAL A 119 -7.13 0.10 5.17
N ARG A 120 -8.06 0.84 5.78
CA ARG A 120 -8.81 0.36 6.96
C ARG A 120 -9.68 -0.86 6.71
N GLU A 121 -10.14 -1.09 5.48
CA GLU A 121 -10.91 -2.31 5.13
C GLU A 121 -10.06 -3.58 5.35
N GLY A 122 -8.74 -3.47 5.18
CA GLY A 122 -7.77 -4.54 5.43
C GLY A 122 -7.04 -4.45 6.76
N LEU A 123 -7.54 -3.68 7.75
CA LEU A 123 -6.82 -3.42 9.00
C LEU A 123 -6.32 -4.69 9.72
N TRP A 124 -7.08 -5.78 9.64
CA TRP A 124 -6.71 -7.07 10.22
C TRP A 124 -5.45 -7.69 9.59
N LEU A 125 -5.18 -7.41 8.31
CA LEU A 125 -3.94 -7.81 7.62
C LEU A 125 -2.73 -7.07 8.19
N LEU A 126 -2.88 -5.77 8.48
CA LEU A 126 -1.81 -4.97 9.10
C LEU A 126 -1.47 -5.47 10.50
N TYR A 127 -2.49 -5.82 11.30
CA TYR A 127 -2.23 -6.48 12.60
C TYR A 127 -1.53 -7.82 12.44
N ARG A 128 -1.88 -8.61 11.43
CA ARG A 128 -1.19 -9.88 11.14
C ARG A 128 0.28 -9.64 10.79
N GLU A 129 0.59 -8.65 9.96
CA GLU A 129 1.98 -8.27 9.65
C GLU A 129 2.73 -7.79 10.90
N ALA A 130 2.09 -7.01 11.78
CA ALA A 130 2.70 -6.55 13.02
C ALA A 130 3.09 -7.70 13.98
N ILE A 131 2.33 -8.80 13.98
CA ILE A 131 2.54 -9.96 14.84
C ILE A 131 3.51 -10.96 14.21
N CYS A 132 3.28 -11.32 12.94
CA CYS A 132 3.89 -12.48 12.28
C CYS A 132 4.79 -12.13 11.09
N GLY A 133 4.84 -10.87 10.66
CA GLY A 133 5.49 -10.43 9.43
C GLY A 133 6.46 -9.27 9.65
N GLU A 134 6.38 -8.27 8.78
CA GLU A 134 7.26 -7.08 8.84
C GLU A 134 6.78 -6.09 9.90
N ARG A 135 7.12 -6.39 11.16
CA ARG A 135 6.60 -5.69 12.33
C ARG A 135 6.71 -4.17 12.26
N ASP A 136 7.92 -3.66 12.07
CA ASP A 136 8.20 -2.23 12.19
C ASP A 136 7.46 -1.43 11.10
N ALA A 137 7.55 -1.89 9.84
CA ALA A 137 6.83 -1.28 8.72
C ALA A 137 5.30 -1.34 8.88
N ALA A 138 4.76 -2.44 9.42
CA ALA A 138 3.33 -2.54 9.71
C ALA A 138 2.89 -1.59 10.83
N PHE A 139 3.75 -1.34 11.81
CA PHE A 139 3.49 -0.37 12.88
C PHE A 139 3.41 1.05 12.37
N ASP A 140 4.29 1.43 11.46
CA ASP A 140 4.29 2.78 10.87
C ASP A 140 2.95 3.05 10.15
N VAL A 141 2.45 2.07 9.40
CA VAL A 141 1.11 2.15 8.75
C VAL A 141 -0.01 2.22 9.80
N LEU A 142 0.03 1.36 10.83
CA LEU A 142 -0.98 1.38 11.90
C LEU A 142 -0.97 2.69 12.69
N GLU A 143 0.18 3.33 12.86
CA GLU A 143 0.30 4.64 13.50
C GLU A 143 -0.37 5.73 12.67
N GLN A 144 -0.17 5.75 11.36
CA GLN A 144 -0.90 6.69 10.49
C GLN A 144 -2.41 6.49 10.57
N LEU A 145 -2.87 5.25 10.73
CA LEU A 145 -4.29 4.97 10.95
C LEU A 145 -4.77 5.32 12.37
N GLY A 146 -3.91 5.71 13.30
CA GLY A 146 -4.29 5.98 14.70
C GLY A 146 -4.52 4.70 15.53
N GLU A 147 -3.96 3.57 15.12
CA GLU A 147 -4.12 2.26 15.76
C GLU A 147 -2.91 1.84 16.61
N ALA A 148 -1.90 2.72 16.74
CA ALA A 148 -0.63 2.42 17.41
C ALA A 148 -0.79 1.89 18.85
N GLU A 149 -1.61 2.55 19.68
CA GLU A 149 -1.82 2.10 21.06
C GLU A 149 -2.43 0.70 21.14
N LYS A 150 -3.44 0.45 20.30
CA LYS A 150 -4.15 -0.83 20.26
C LYS A 150 -3.22 -1.94 19.74
N ALA A 151 -2.41 -1.65 18.73
CA ALA A 151 -1.38 -2.56 18.22
C ALA A 151 -0.36 -2.93 19.31
N ARG A 152 0.18 -1.95 20.04
CA ARG A 152 1.11 -2.19 21.16
C ARG A 152 0.50 -3.07 22.24
N ARG A 153 -0.76 -2.82 22.63
CA ARG A 153 -1.48 -3.64 23.62
C ARG A 153 -1.66 -5.08 23.15
N LEU A 154 -2.11 -5.31 21.92
CA LEU A 154 -2.30 -6.65 21.37
C LEU A 154 -0.99 -7.45 21.34
N LEU A 155 0.12 -6.81 20.98
CA LEU A 155 1.42 -7.46 20.95
C LEU A 155 1.98 -7.76 22.34
N SER A 156 1.73 -6.90 23.34
CA SER A 156 2.10 -7.23 24.72
C SER A 156 1.37 -8.48 25.25
N ILE A 157 0.12 -8.70 24.83
CA ILE A 157 -0.66 -9.89 25.19
C ILE A 157 -0.11 -11.12 24.47
N ALA A 158 0.15 -11.02 23.16
CA ALA A 158 0.71 -12.13 22.37
C ALA A 158 2.12 -12.55 22.84
N GLY A 159 2.94 -11.59 23.28
CA GLY A 159 4.25 -11.85 23.86
C GLY A 159 4.17 -12.51 25.25
N ALA A 160 3.17 -12.18 26.06
CA ALA A 160 2.96 -12.78 27.37
C ALA A 160 2.49 -14.25 27.32
N THR A 161 1.86 -14.67 26.23
CA THR A 161 1.42 -16.07 26.03
C THR A 161 2.49 -17.01 25.48
N SER A 162 3.71 -16.51 25.23
CA SER A 162 4.81 -17.27 24.63
C SER A 162 5.89 -17.71 25.65
N ASN A 163 5.65 -17.52 26.96
CA ASN A 163 6.53 -17.91 28.07
C ASN A 163 5.91 -19.01 28.93
#